data_AF-A0A1I0KF24-F1
#
_entry.id   AF-A0A1I0KF24-F1
#
_cell.length_a   1.000
_cell.length_b   1.000
_cell.length_c   1.000
_cell.angle_alpha   90.00
_cell.angle_beta   90.00
_cell.angle_gamma   90.00
#
_symmetry.space_group_name_H-M   'P 1'
#
loop_
_entity.id
_entity.type
_entity.pdbx_description
1 polymer ?
#
loop_
_entity_poly.entity_id
_entity_poly.type
_entity_poly.pdbx_seq_one_letter_code
_entity_poly.pdbx_strand_id
1 'polypeptide(L)'
;MLDYASSLAFAIENRRGNPRLKTLFGIVRALNMDANDIFYPEMKHGTPIQVKLHTTFSDCSDSGAEMLYEVCCAVLSSVRKKECATIE
;
A
#
# COMPACT_ATOMS: atom_id res chain seq x y z
N MET A 1 -0.46 30.00 -19.00
CA MET A 1 -0.29 29.44 -17.64
C MET A 1 -1.01 28.10 -17.48
N LEU A 2 -2.27 27.96 -17.95
CA LEU A 2 -2.99 26.67 -18.00
C LEU A 2 -2.26 25.58 -18.79
N ASP A 3 -1.68 25.92 -19.94
CA ASP A 3 -1.03 24.97 -20.85
C ASP A 3 0.26 24.32 -20.27
N TYR A 4 0.99 25.06 -19.43
CA TYR A 4 2.19 24.56 -18.76
C TYR A 4 1.86 23.58 -17.64
N ALA A 5 0.79 23.83 -16.88
CA ALA A 5 0.34 22.95 -15.81
C ALA A 5 -0.19 21.61 -16.36
N SER A 6 -0.97 21.65 -17.45
CA SER A 6 -1.41 20.44 -18.16
C SER A 6 -0.24 19.65 -18.75
N SER A 7 0.74 20.32 -19.37
CA SER A 7 1.94 19.66 -19.92
C SER A 7 2.80 19.01 -18.83
N LEU A 8 2.91 19.64 -17.65
CA LEU A 8 3.66 19.11 -16.52
C LEU A 8 2.96 17.90 -15.88
N ALA A 9 1.65 17.98 -15.68
CA ALA A 9 0.85 16.85 -15.20
C ALA A 9 0.98 15.65 -16.15
N PHE A 10 0.84 15.88 -17.46
CA PHE A 10 1.02 14.86 -18.49
C PHE A 10 2.42 14.24 -18.47
N ALA A 11 3.48 15.03 -18.27
CA ALA A 11 4.84 14.51 -18.17
C ALA A 11 5.04 13.62 -16.91
N ILE A 12 4.51 14.04 -15.77
CA ILE A 12 4.58 13.28 -14.50
C ILE A 12 3.82 11.95 -14.63
N GLU A 13 2.60 11.98 -15.16
CA GLU A 13 1.78 10.78 -15.37
C GLU A 13 2.46 9.78 -16.33
N ASN A 14 3.14 10.28 -17.36
CA ASN A 14 3.91 9.45 -18.30
C ASN A 14 5.32 9.09 -17.80
N ARG A 15 5.61 9.29 -16.51
CA ARG A 15 6.91 9.00 -15.87
C ARG A 15 8.11 9.69 -16.55
N ARG A 16 7.89 10.82 -17.22
CA ARG A 16 8.95 11.60 -17.88
C ARG A 16 9.56 12.60 -16.90
N GLY A 17 10.44 12.09 -16.04
CA GLY A 17 11.21 12.87 -15.07
C GLY A 17 10.67 12.80 -13.64
N ASN A 18 11.52 13.13 -12.67
CA ASN A 18 11.17 13.15 -11.25
C ASN A 18 10.83 14.60 -10.82
N PRO A 19 9.57 14.95 -10.53
CA PRO A 19 9.21 16.29 -10.11
C PRO A 19 9.88 16.65 -8.78
N ARG A 20 10.22 17.93 -8.59
CA ARG A 20 10.72 18.40 -7.29
C ARG A 20 9.63 18.25 -6.22
N LEU A 21 10.03 17.96 -4.98
CA LEU A 21 9.08 17.73 -3.88
C LEU A 21 8.10 18.88 -3.67
N LYS A 22 8.53 20.14 -3.83
CA LYS A 22 7.64 21.33 -3.74
C LYS A 22 6.49 21.29 -4.75
N THR A 23 6.76 20.77 -5.95
CA THR A 23 5.79 20.65 -7.04
C THR A 23 4.86 19.48 -6.77
N LEU A 24 5.42 18.33 -6.36
CA LEU A 24 4.65 17.14 -6.01
C LEU A 24 3.71 17.42 -4.84
N PHE A 25 4.19 18.08 -3.77
CA PHE A 25 3.38 18.48 -2.61
C PHE A 25 2.15 19.30 -3.00
N GLY A 26 2.31 20.29 -3.90
CA GLY A 26 1.20 21.11 -4.38
C GLY A 26 0.14 20.29 -5.12
N ILE A 27 0.57 19.34 -5.96
CA ILE A 27 -0.33 18.45 -6.71
C ILE A 27 -1.10 17.53 -5.77
N VAL A 28 -0.40 16.84 -4.85
CA VAL A 28 -1.01 15.91 -3.88
C VAL A 28 -2.11 16.60 -3.05
N ARG A 29 -1.83 17.82 -2.57
CA ARG A 29 -2.80 18.58 -1.78
C ARG A 29 -3.97 19.10 -2.60
N ALA A 30 -3.72 19.62 -3.81
CA ALA A 30 -4.77 20.12 -4.68
C ALA A 30 -5.75 19.02 -5.13
N LEU A 31 -5.25 17.80 -5.31
CA LEU A 31 -6.03 16.64 -5.73
C LEU A 31 -6.53 15.77 -4.57
N ASN A 32 -6.24 16.15 -3.32
CA ASN A 32 -6.58 15.40 -2.11
C ASN A 32 -6.18 13.91 -2.17
N MET A 33 -4.97 13.65 -2.68
CA MET A 33 -4.41 12.29 -2.78
C MET A 33 -3.71 11.91 -1.48
N ASP A 34 -3.70 10.61 -1.14
CA ASP A 34 -2.83 10.09 -0.10
C ASP A 34 -1.39 10.02 -0.63
N ALA A 35 -0.42 10.48 0.14
CA ALA A 35 0.99 10.41 -0.24
C ALA A 35 1.47 8.95 -0.33
N ASN A 36 0.89 8.04 0.45
CA ASN A 36 1.22 6.63 0.42
C ASN A 36 0.87 5.97 -0.91
N ASP A 37 -0.20 6.41 -1.58
CA ASP A 37 -0.57 5.90 -2.91
C ASP A 37 0.49 6.23 -3.98
N ILE A 38 1.30 7.26 -3.73
CA ILE A 38 2.33 7.75 -4.66
C ILE A 38 3.70 7.17 -4.34
N PHE A 39 4.08 7.17 -3.06
CA PHE A 39 5.40 6.74 -2.63
C PHE A 39 5.49 5.25 -2.28
N TYR A 40 4.36 4.63 -1.95
CA TYR A 40 4.25 3.22 -1.59
C TYR A 40 3.12 2.53 -2.39
N PRO A 41 3.14 2.56 -3.73
CA PRO A 41 2.07 1.99 -4.56
C PRO A 41 1.91 0.47 -4.38
N GLU A 42 2.92 -0.22 -3.87
CA GLU A 42 2.89 -1.61 -3.44
C GLU A 42 2.16 -1.83 -2.10
N MET A 43 2.06 -0.80 -1.25
CA MET A 43 1.28 -0.80 -0.01
C MET A 43 -0.21 -0.53 -0.28
N LYS A 44 -0.77 -1.12 -1.36
CA LYS A 44 -2.20 -1.02 -1.68
C LYS A 44 -2.99 -1.28 -0.40
N HIS A 45 -3.73 -0.26 0.01
CA HIS A 45 -4.43 -0.22 1.28
C HIS A 45 -5.24 -1.49 1.42
N GLY A 46 -4.78 -2.36 2.30
CA GLY A 46 -5.55 -3.55 2.61
C GLY A 46 -6.93 -3.15 3.13
N THR A 47 -7.86 -4.12 3.20
CA THR A 47 -9.11 -3.91 3.93
C THR A 47 -8.81 -3.36 5.33
N PRO A 48 -9.75 -2.70 6.03
CA PRO A 48 -9.50 -2.19 7.39
C PRO A 48 -8.91 -3.23 8.35
N ILE A 49 -9.19 -4.52 8.12
CA ILE A 49 -8.61 -5.63 8.87
C ILE A 49 -7.13 -5.87 8.49
N GLN A 50 -6.79 -5.83 7.20
CA GLN A 50 -5.40 -5.96 6.74
C GLN A 50 -4.53 -4.79 7.22
N VAL A 51 -5.06 -3.56 7.22
CA VAL A 51 -4.36 -2.40 7.79
C VAL A 51 -4.15 -2.59 9.29
N LYS A 52 -5.16 -3.05 10.03
CA LYS A 52 -5.02 -3.36 11.46
C LYS A 52 -3.94 -4.42 11.72
N LEU A 53 -3.87 -5.49 10.91
CA LEU A 53 -2.82 -6.49 11.05
C LEU A 53 -1.43 -5.89 10.82
N HIS A 54 -1.26 -5.10 9.75
CA HIS A 54 -0.01 -4.42 9.45
C HIS A 54 0.43 -3.49 10.60
N THR A 55 -0.48 -2.65 11.11
CA THR A 55 -0.19 -1.77 12.25
C THR A 55 0.09 -2.55 13.54
N THR A 56 -0.60 -3.66 13.78
CA THR A 56 -0.40 -4.47 15.00
C THR A 56 1.00 -5.09 15.03
N PHE A 57 1.55 -5.43 13.87
CA PHE A 57 2.84 -6.09 13.75
C PHE A 57 3.98 -5.15 13.31
N SER A 58 3.74 -3.84 13.19
CA SER A 58 4.76 -2.91 12.67
C SER A 58 6.00 -2.80 13.55
N ASP A 59 5.84 -3.02 14.86
CA ASP A 59 6.89 -2.78 15.87
C ASP A 59 7.50 -4.09 16.39
N CYS A 60 7.24 -5.22 15.72
CA CYS A 60 7.81 -6.50 16.12
C CYS A 60 9.32 -6.58 15.81
N SER A 61 10.08 -7.24 16.69
CA SER A 61 11.45 -7.64 16.36
C SER A 61 11.44 -8.72 15.28
N ASP A 62 12.54 -8.88 14.54
CA ASP A 62 12.66 -9.93 13.51
C ASP A 62 12.31 -11.33 14.07
N SER A 63 12.78 -11.64 15.28
CA SER A 63 12.45 -12.89 15.97
C SER A 63 10.97 -13.03 16.32
N GLY A 64 10.30 -11.93 16.66
CA GLY A 64 8.86 -11.91 16.92
C GLY A 64 8.06 -12.05 15.63
N ALA A 65 8.51 -11.39 14.56
CA ALA A 65 7.92 -11.49 13.23
C ALA A 65 7.94 -12.93 12.71
N GLU A 66 9.06 -13.63 12.87
CA GLU A 66 9.22 -15.03 12.45
C GLU A 66 8.24 -15.95 13.17
N MET A 67 8.12 -15.81 14.50
CA MET A 67 7.15 -16.59 15.27
C MET A 67 5.70 -16.31 14.84
N LEU A 68 5.35 -15.03 14.63
CA LEU A 68 4.02 -14.63 14.18
C LEU A 68 3.70 -15.19 12.79
N TYR A 69 4.68 -15.18 11.88
CA TYR A 69 4.54 -15.73 10.55
C TYR A 69 4.15 -17.22 10.58
N GLU A 70 4.84 -18.03 11.38
CA GLU A 70 4.55 -19.46 11.52
C GLU A 70 3.13 -19.72 12.04
N VAL A 71 2.70 -18.95 13.05
CA VAL A 71 1.33 -19.05 13.58
C VAL A 71 0.29 -18.67 12.51
N CYS A 72 0.51 -17.58 11.80
CA CYS A 72 -0.38 -17.15 10.72
C CYS A 72 -0.47 -18.20 9.60
N CYS A 73 0.65 -18.83 9.22
CA CYS A 73 0.69 -19.92 8.25
C CYS A 73 -0.14 -21.13 8.69
N ALA A 74 -0.05 -21.53 9.96
CA ALA A 74 -0.86 -22.62 10.50
C ALA A 74 -2.37 -22.30 10.48
N VAL A 75 -2.75 -21.07 10.83
CA VAL A 75 -4.15 -20.60 10.78
C VAL A 75 -4.66 -20.60 9.34
N LEU A 76 -3.92 -20.00 8.41
CA LEU A 76 -4.30 -19.95 7.00
C LEU A 76 -4.47 -21.33 6.39
N SER A 77 -3.57 -22.26 6.72
CA SER A 77 -3.65 -23.66 6.27
C SER A 77 -4.93 -24.34 6.79
N SER A 78 -5.29 -24.07 8.05
CA SER A 78 -6.50 -24.63 8.67
C SER A 78 -7.78 -24.06 8.06
N VAL A 79 -7.83 -22.75 7.79
CA VAL A 79 -8.96 -22.09 7.14
C VAL A 79 -9.18 -22.65 5.74
N ARG A 80 -8.11 -22.70 4.92
CA ARG A 80 -8.18 -23.22 3.55
C ARG A 80 -8.61 -24.68 3.50
N LYS A 81 -8.17 -25.50 4.47
CA LYS A 81 -8.59 -26.91 4.56
C LYS A 81 -10.09 -27.04 4.85
N LYS A 82 -10.64 -26.18 5.72
CA LYS A 82 -12.08 -26.14 5.99
C LYS A 82 -12.89 -25.68 4.78
N GLU A 83 -12.43 -24.64 4.09
CA GLU A 83 -13.08 -24.15 2.86
C GLU A 83 -13.13 -25.24 1.78
N CYS A 84 -12.04 -26.00 1.61
CA CYS A 84 -11.99 -27.14 0.70
C CYS A 84 -12.97 -28.26 1.10
N ALA A 85 -13.09 -28.57 2.38
CA ALA A 85 -14.00 -29.59 2.91
C ALA A 85 -15.49 -29.20 2.86
N THR A 86 -15.81 -27.95 2.54
CA THR A 86 -17.21 -27.45 2.48
C THR A 86 -17.77 -27.50 1.04
N ILE A 87 -16.98 -27.96 0.06
CA ILE A 87 -17.36 -28.05 -1.36
C ILE A 87 -17.90 -29.46 -1.73
N GLU A 88 -17.98 -30.39 -0.77
CA GLU A 88 -18.65 -31.70 -0.92
C GLU A 88 -20.09 -31.68 -0.38
#